data_AF-A0A7Y5ARB4-F1
#
_entry.id   AF-A0A7Y5ARB4-F1
#
_cell.length_a   1.000
_cell.length_b   1.000
_cell.length_c   1.000
_cell.angle_alpha   90.00
_cell.angle_beta   90.00
_cell.angle_gamma   90.00
#
_symmetry.space_group_name_H-M   'P 1'
#
loop_
_entity.id
_entity.type
_entity.pdbx_description
1 polymer ?
#
loop_
_entity_poly.entity_id
_entity_poly.type
_entity_poly.pdbx_seq_one_letter_code
_entity_poly.pdbx_strand_id
1 'polypeptide(L)'
;MLLVENVQQQLQLLVRQRLTLIHNRYSGFAQLRQHDYRLLDCVQLASDCAADSTAPGWLNWLLAADRSVLLRPEALSEFEQQSDIWLLLHELKIRRSPGLKQAVLAQLQAENTAETDLYLRLAARLQLTFNPFDTALASTPDATTPEVLWYVACSGQLSLLPALIAFTQQLSADNPLLPCCHLAIYLLNDKAQQKTDEAELALALAATRQLSHQTLMLLMAGASDTVQSRVINQLSNNSGTANMAIAAMGYSGQLKFVPLLLELAQADDSREVATDSLTVLLGSIEADSLLSAPQLVTDFQLPPAGARQLGGSHISSAQLAGIWQGGNTQQRQLVACYRSLATAGTPLSDACALTTA
;
A
#
# COMPACT_ATOMS: atom_id res chain seq x y z
N MET A 1 -28.97 12.75 22.11
CA MET A 1 -27.99 13.80 22.47
C MET A 1 -26.71 13.10 22.89
N LEU A 2 -25.66 13.15 22.06
CA LEU A 2 -24.32 12.74 22.49
C LEU A 2 -23.81 13.83 23.44
N LEU A 3 -23.42 13.45 24.66
CA LEU A 3 -22.80 14.36 25.61
C LEU A 3 -21.44 14.80 25.04
N VAL A 4 -21.17 16.11 25.07
CA VAL A 4 -20.01 16.77 24.45
C VAL A 4 -18.67 16.15 24.92
N GLU A 5 -18.57 15.73 26.18
CA GLU A 5 -17.38 15.06 26.74
C GLU A 5 -17.06 13.70 26.10
N ASN A 6 -18.04 13.04 25.50
CA ASN A 6 -17.84 11.73 24.87
C ASN A 6 -17.32 11.83 23.43
N VAL A 7 -17.51 12.97 22.76
CA VAL A 7 -17.21 13.10 21.31
C VAL A 7 -15.71 12.96 21.04
N GLN A 8 -14.85 13.52 21.90
CA GLN A 8 -13.39 13.40 21.77
C GLN A 8 -12.91 11.96 22.02
N GLN A 9 -13.43 11.29 23.05
CA GLN A 9 -13.13 9.87 23.32
C GLN A 9 -13.62 8.96 22.18
N GLN A 10 -14.79 9.26 21.64
CA GLN A 10 -15.34 8.56 20.47
C GLN A 10 -14.44 8.74 19.24
N LEU A 11 -13.92 9.95 19.00
CA LEU A 11 -13.00 10.19 17.89
C LEU A 11 -11.70 9.39 18.04
N GLN A 12 -11.12 9.36 19.25
CA GLN A 12 -9.94 8.54 19.54
C GLN A 12 -10.20 7.05 19.26
N LEU A 13 -11.36 6.55 19.69
CA LEU A 13 -11.76 5.17 19.45
C LEU A 13 -11.91 4.89 17.95
N LEU A 14 -12.57 5.77 17.19
CA LEU A 14 -12.75 5.61 15.74
C LEU A 14 -11.39 5.62 15.01
N VAL A 15 -10.44 6.48 15.39
CA VAL A 15 -9.09 6.48 14.80
C VAL A 15 -8.40 5.12 15.02
N ARG A 16 -8.46 4.57 16.24
CA ARG A 16 -7.88 3.25 16.55
C ARG A 16 -8.59 2.13 15.80
N GLN A 17 -9.93 2.16 15.74
CA GLN A 17 -10.72 1.20 14.98
C GLN A 17 -10.36 1.22 13.49
N ARG A 18 -10.09 2.39 12.91
CA ARG A 18 -9.71 2.50 11.51
C ARG A 18 -8.42 1.73 11.20
N LEU A 19 -7.41 1.79 12.08
CA LEU A 19 -6.18 1.01 11.91
C LEU A 19 -6.45 -0.50 11.92
N THR A 20 -7.27 -0.96 12.86
CA THR A 20 -7.62 -2.39 12.94
C THR A 20 -8.38 -2.83 11.69
N LEU A 21 -9.30 -2.00 11.19
CA LEU A 21 -10.10 -2.34 10.02
C LEU A 21 -9.26 -2.45 8.74
N ILE A 22 -8.22 -1.64 8.56
CA ILE A 22 -7.33 -1.71 7.37
C ILE A 22 -6.69 -3.08 7.21
N HIS A 23 -6.24 -3.64 8.34
CA HIS A 23 -5.47 -4.88 8.41
C HIS A 23 -6.38 -6.11 8.57
N ASN A 24 -7.69 -5.91 8.74
CA ASN A 24 -8.62 -6.99 8.95
C ASN A 24 -9.03 -7.63 7.60
N ARG A 25 -8.83 -8.93 7.49
CA ARG A 25 -9.17 -9.76 6.33
C ARG A 25 -10.65 -9.72 5.92
N TYR A 26 -11.56 -9.43 6.84
CA TYR A 26 -13.01 -9.35 6.63
C TYR A 26 -13.52 -7.94 6.34
N SER A 27 -12.68 -6.92 6.48
CA SER A 27 -13.08 -5.54 6.22
C SER A 27 -13.10 -5.26 4.72
N GLY A 28 -14.29 -5.27 4.13
CA GLY A 28 -14.50 -4.82 2.75
C GLY A 28 -14.50 -3.28 2.61
N PHE A 29 -14.42 -2.80 1.37
CA PHE A 29 -14.44 -1.36 1.04
C PHE A 29 -15.66 -0.63 1.62
N ALA A 30 -16.87 -1.21 1.52
CA ALA A 30 -18.09 -0.57 2.01
C ALA A 30 -18.07 -0.30 3.53
N GLN A 31 -17.54 -1.26 4.31
CA GLN A 31 -17.39 -1.11 5.76
C GLN A 31 -16.35 -0.04 6.10
N LEU A 32 -15.21 -0.04 5.40
CA LEU A 32 -14.18 0.98 5.57
C LEU A 32 -14.69 2.37 5.22
N ARG A 33 -15.44 2.51 4.11
CA ARG A 33 -16.06 3.77 3.69
C ARG A 33 -17.09 4.26 4.69
N GLN A 34 -17.95 3.38 5.21
CA GLN A 34 -18.91 3.75 6.25
C GLN A 34 -18.20 4.23 7.52
N HIS A 35 -17.12 3.56 7.90
CA HIS A 35 -16.29 3.98 9.02
C HIS A 35 -15.64 5.35 8.75
N ASP A 36 -15.11 5.57 7.55
CA ASP A 36 -14.50 6.85 7.14
C ASP A 36 -15.49 8.01 7.23
N TYR A 37 -16.73 7.83 6.80
CA TYR A 37 -17.77 8.86 6.97
C TYR A 37 -18.06 9.14 8.44
N ARG A 38 -18.22 8.11 9.28
CA ARG A 38 -18.43 8.29 10.72
C ARG A 38 -17.27 9.02 11.39
N LEU A 39 -16.04 8.71 10.96
CA LEU A 39 -14.83 9.36 11.45
C LEU A 39 -14.82 10.84 11.08
N LEU A 40 -15.10 11.18 9.81
CA LEU A 40 -15.17 12.57 9.34
C LEU A 40 -16.27 13.37 10.06
N ASP A 41 -17.47 12.81 10.21
CA ASP A 41 -18.57 13.43 10.94
C ASP A 41 -18.20 13.69 12.40
N CYS A 42 -17.53 12.72 13.05
CA CYS A 42 -17.08 12.86 14.42
C CYS A 42 -15.98 13.92 14.57
N VAL A 43 -15.06 14.03 13.62
CA VAL A 43 -14.06 15.12 13.60
C VAL A 43 -14.74 16.48 13.49
N GLN A 44 -15.76 16.60 12.63
CA GLN A 44 -16.49 17.85 12.47
C GLN A 44 -17.21 18.24 13.78
N LEU A 45 -17.98 17.31 14.37
CA LEU A 45 -18.66 17.53 15.65
C LEU A 45 -17.68 17.89 16.78
N ALA A 46 -16.56 17.17 16.89
CA ALA A 46 -15.54 17.43 17.89
C ALA A 46 -14.92 18.83 17.76
N SER A 47 -14.77 19.31 16.52
CA SER A 47 -14.22 20.64 16.27
C SER A 47 -15.17 21.77 16.66
N ASP A 48 -16.47 21.55 16.50
CA ASP A 48 -17.52 22.52 16.85
C ASP A 48 -17.70 22.65 18.37
N CYS A 49 -17.33 21.60 19.12
CA CYS A 49 -17.47 21.54 20.58
C CYS A 49 -16.36 22.26 21.37
N ALA A 50 -15.40 22.91 20.69
CA ALA A 50 -14.15 23.44 21.22
C ALA A 50 -13.23 22.37 21.85
N ALA A 51 -11.94 22.46 21.55
CA ALA A 51 -10.94 21.52 22.06
C ALA A 51 -10.74 21.71 23.56
N ASP A 52 -10.71 20.61 24.31
CA ASP A 52 -10.40 20.65 25.74
C ASP A 52 -8.86 20.73 25.92
N SER A 53 -8.44 21.57 26.86
CA SER A 53 -7.04 21.67 27.32
C SER A 53 -6.44 20.33 27.76
N THR A 54 -7.27 19.34 28.10
CA THR A 54 -6.83 18.01 28.55
C THR A 54 -6.59 17.02 27.41
N ALA A 55 -7.00 17.33 26.18
CA ALA A 55 -6.89 16.40 25.06
C ALA A 55 -5.44 16.20 24.60
N PRO A 56 -5.09 15.02 24.06
CA PRO A 56 -3.77 14.77 23.48
C PRO A 56 -3.41 15.78 22.39
N GLY A 57 -2.11 16.06 22.25
CA GLY A 57 -1.60 17.09 21.33
C GLY A 57 -1.99 16.87 19.87
N TRP A 58 -2.00 15.61 19.40
CA TRP A 58 -2.42 15.28 18.04
C TRP A 58 -3.92 15.52 17.81
N LEU A 59 -4.76 15.32 18.83
CA LEU A 59 -6.20 15.55 18.74
C LEU A 59 -6.48 17.05 18.67
N ASN A 60 -5.83 17.83 19.54
CA ASN A 60 -5.86 19.29 19.48
C ASN A 60 -5.37 19.81 18.13
N TRP A 61 -4.33 19.20 17.58
CA TRP A 61 -3.84 19.52 16.25
C TRP A 61 -4.88 19.23 15.16
N LEU A 62 -5.53 18.07 15.20
CA LEU A 62 -6.53 17.67 14.22
C LEU A 62 -7.75 18.62 14.23
N LEU A 63 -8.22 18.98 15.43
CA LEU A 63 -9.45 19.76 15.62
C LEU A 63 -9.29 21.26 15.32
N ALA A 64 -8.10 21.83 15.48
CA ALA A 64 -7.85 23.26 15.24
C ALA A 64 -8.19 23.71 13.81
N ALA A 65 -8.87 24.84 13.60
CA ALA A 65 -9.32 25.26 12.26
C ALA A 65 -8.14 25.52 11.28
N ASP A 66 -7.15 26.31 11.70
CA ASP A 66 -6.08 26.82 10.84
C ASP A 66 -4.67 26.53 11.39
N ARG A 67 -4.36 25.25 11.62
CA ARG A 67 -2.97 24.84 11.84
C ARG A 67 -2.32 24.47 10.53
N SER A 68 -1.47 25.36 10.00
CA SER A 68 -0.56 25.09 8.89
C SER A 68 0.69 24.30 9.32
N VAL A 69 0.95 24.22 10.63
CA VAL A 69 2.04 23.42 11.20
C VAL A 69 1.72 21.95 11.02
N LEU A 70 2.64 21.18 10.45
CA LEU A 70 2.52 19.73 10.26
C LEU A 70 2.68 19.01 11.61
N LEU A 71 1.92 17.92 11.80
CA LEU A 71 2.05 17.12 13.01
C LEU A 71 3.35 16.32 12.92
N ARG A 72 4.16 16.32 13.99
CA ARG A 72 5.37 15.50 14.02
C ARG A 72 5.07 14.08 14.52
N PRO A 73 5.78 13.04 14.04
CA PRO A 73 5.58 11.65 14.48
C PRO A 73 5.72 11.45 15.99
N GLU A 74 6.59 12.18 16.69
CA GLU A 74 6.80 12.01 18.13
C GLU A 74 5.55 12.35 18.97
N ALA A 75 4.63 13.15 18.41
CA ALA A 75 3.36 13.47 19.04
C ALA A 75 2.38 12.28 19.08
N LEU A 76 2.74 11.14 18.49
CA LEU A 76 1.92 9.93 18.34
C LEU A 76 2.46 8.74 19.14
N SER A 77 3.29 8.99 20.17
CA SER A 77 3.93 7.95 20.98
C SER A 77 2.96 6.98 21.68
N GLU A 78 1.69 7.34 21.82
CA GLU A 78 0.64 6.45 22.37
C GLU A 78 0.17 5.37 21.38
N PHE A 79 0.55 5.46 20.11
CA PHE A 79 0.17 4.50 19.07
C PHE A 79 1.37 3.61 18.71
N GLU A 80 1.13 2.30 18.59
CA GLU A 80 2.14 1.34 18.12
C GLU A 80 2.45 1.56 16.63
N GLN A 81 1.44 1.83 15.82
CA GLN A 81 1.56 2.08 14.37
C GLN A 81 1.62 3.60 14.07
N GLN A 82 2.69 4.25 14.50
CA GLN A 82 2.82 5.73 14.41
C GLN A 82 2.70 6.24 12.98
N SER A 83 3.37 5.60 12.01
CA SER A 83 3.36 6.01 10.60
C SER A 83 1.96 5.95 9.97
N ASP A 84 1.20 4.88 10.24
CA ASP A 84 -0.14 4.71 9.66
C ASP A 84 -1.15 5.70 10.25
N ILE A 85 -1.07 5.94 11.55
CA ILE A 85 -1.83 7.00 12.23
C ILE A 85 -1.47 8.34 11.65
N TRP A 86 -0.18 8.63 11.52
CA TRP A 86 0.31 9.91 11.04
C TRP A 86 -0.26 10.22 9.64
N LEU A 87 -0.23 9.24 8.74
CA LEU A 87 -0.81 9.36 7.41
C LEU A 87 -2.33 9.58 7.46
N LEU A 88 -3.05 8.77 8.25
CA LEU A 88 -4.51 8.91 8.41
C LEU A 88 -4.91 10.29 8.95
N LEU A 89 -4.23 10.77 9.99
CA LEU A 89 -4.51 12.07 10.60
C LEU A 89 -4.23 13.22 9.62
N HIS A 90 -3.18 13.14 8.82
CA HIS A 90 -2.91 14.13 7.78
C HIS A 90 -3.94 14.10 6.66
N GLU A 91 -4.38 12.92 6.22
CA GLU A 91 -5.47 12.82 5.24
C GLU A 91 -6.76 13.44 5.79
N LEU A 92 -7.15 13.14 7.04
CA LEU A 92 -8.30 13.75 7.71
C LEU A 92 -8.16 15.27 7.80
N LYS A 93 -6.98 15.75 8.19
CA LYS A 93 -6.71 17.18 8.34
C LYS A 93 -6.78 17.91 7.00
N ILE A 94 -6.18 17.36 5.95
CA ILE A 94 -6.18 17.93 4.61
C ILE A 94 -7.59 17.99 4.02
N ARG A 95 -8.47 17.04 4.35
CA ARG A 95 -9.88 17.10 3.96
C ARG A 95 -10.60 18.31 4.56
N ARG A 96 -10.27 18.68 5.79
CA ARG A 96 -10.87 19.83 6.50
C ARG A 96 -10.21 21.16 6.15
N SER A 97 -8.88 21.16 6.04
CA SER A 97 -8.06 22.33 5.79
C SER A 97 -7.18 22.10 4.55
N PRO A 98 -7.71 22.24 3.32
CA PRO A 98 -6.99 21.94 2.08
C PRO A 98 -5.67 22.70 1.91
N GLY A 99 -5.53 23.87 2.55
CA GLY A 99 -4.29 24.65 2.58
C GLY A 99 -3.09 23.88 3.15
N LEU A 100 -3.31 22.86 3.99
CA LEU A 100 -2.24 22.01 4.52
C LEU A 100 -1.50 21.23 3.42
N LYS A 101 -2.13 21.01 2.25
CA LYS A 101 -1.43 20.41 1.09
C LYS A 101 -0.22 21.24 0.65
N GLN A 102 -0.33 22.57 0.69
CA GLN A 102 0.80 23.43 0.35
C GLN A 102 1.90 23.36 1.40
N ALA A 103 1.56 23.20 2.68
CA ALA A 103 2.56 22.98 3.73
C ALA A 103 3.31 21.65 3.53
N VAL A 104 2.61 20.57 3.16
CA VAL A 104 3.24 19.29 2.81
C VAL A 104 4.18 19.43 1.62
N LEU A 105 3.75 20.11 0.55
CA LEU A 105 4.60 20.35 -0.62
C LEU A 105 5.82 21.21 -0.29
N ALA A 106 5.65 22.27 0.50
CA ALA A 106 6.75 23.12 0.95
C ALA A 106 7.75 22.33 1.80
N GLN A 107 7.26 21.40 2.65
CA GLN A 107 8.12 20.53 3.44
C GLN A 107 8.92 19.55 2.57
N LEU A 108 8.31 18.99 1.53
CA LEU A 108 8.99 18.11 0.56
C LEU A 108 10.04 18.86 -0.27
N GLN A 109 9.85 20.16 -0.48
CA GLN A 109 10.79 21.01 -1.21
C GLN A 109 11.92 21.55 -0.32
N ALA A 110 11.71 21.58 1.00
CA ALA A 110 12.71 22.03 1.95
C ALA A 110 13.82 21.00 2.11
N GLU A 111 15.08 21.46 2.05
CA GLU A 111 16.24 20.61 2.26
C GLU A 111 16.27 20.13 3.73
N ASN A 112 16.61 18.85 3.95
CA ASN A 112 17.07 18.35 5.24
C ASN A 112 15.99 18.01 6.31
N THR A 113 14.97 17.23 5.95
CA THR A 113 13.99 16.74 6.94
C THR A 113 14.19 15.25 7.20
N ALA A 114 14.46 14.87 8.45
CA ALA A 114 14.62 13.48 8.88
C ALA A 114 13.37 12.61 8.66
N GLU A 115 12.23 13.24 8.32
CA GLU A 115 10.91 12.64 8.14
C GLU A 115 10.45 12.63 6.67
N THR A 116 11.33 12.95 5.71
CA THR A 116 10.97 13.11 4.28
C THR A 116 10.17 11.91 3.74
N ASP A 117 10.51 10.70 4.18
CA ASP A 117 9.86 9.46 3.78
C ASP A 117 8.35 9.40 4.08
N LEU A 118 7.90 9.92 5.24
CA LEU A 118 6.47 9.95 5.57
C LEU A 118 5.71 10.95 4.70
N TYR A 119 6.33 12.10 4.40
CA TYR A 119 5.74 13.08 3.49
C TYR A 119 5.66 12.55 2.06
N LEU A 120 6.65 11.76 1.61
CA LEU A 120 6.62 11.10 0.30
C LEU A 120 5.50 10.07 0.21
N ARG A 121 5.32 9.26 1.26
CA ARG A 121 4.20 8.30 1.35
C ARG A 121 2.85 9.02 1.34
N LEU A 122 2.71 10.13 2.06
CA LEU A 122 1.51 10.96 2.04
C LEU A 122 1.26 11.58 0.67
N ALA A 123 2.31 12.07 0.01
CA ALA A 123 2.21 12.62 -1.34
C ALA A 123 1.73 11.57 -2.36
N ALA A 124 2.25 10.34 -2.27
CA ALA A 124 1.78 9.23 -3.09
C ALA A 124 0.30 8.90 -2.81
N ARG A 125 -0.10 8.80 -1.54
CA ARG A 125 -1.50 8.53 -1.14
C ARG A 125 -2.49 9.57 -1.66
N LEU A 126 -2.10 10.84 -1.55
CA LEU A 126 -2.91 11.98 -1.97
C LEU A 126 -2.77 12.32 -3.47
N GLN A 127 -1.90 11.61 -4.20
CA GLN A 127 -1.57 11.87 -5.59
C GLN A 127 -1.14 13.32 -5.83
N LEU A 128 -0.29 13.84 -4.93
CA LEU A 128 0.27 15.18 -5.08
C LEU A 128 1.29 15.18 -6.22
N THR A 129 1.29 16.26 -7.00
CA THR A 129 2.22 16.44 -8.12
C THR A 129 3.38 17.32 -7.68
N PHE A 130 4.57 16.76 -7.62
CA PHE A 130 5.83 17.50 -7.48
C PHE A 130 7.00 16.70 -8.10
N ASN A 131 8.05 17.41 -8.53
CA ASN A 131 9.26 16.82 -9.08
C ASN A 131 10.35 16.71 -7.99
N PRO A 132 10.70 15.50 -7.51
CA PRO A 132 11.75 15.34 -6.51
C PRO A 132 13.15 15.64 -7.08
N PHE A 133 13.33 15.56 -8.40
CA PHE A 133 14.59 15.82 -9.08
C PHE A 133 14.93 17.31 -9.26
N ASP A 134 13.95 18.21 -9.10
CA ASP A 134 14.20 19.67 -9.15
C ASP A 134 14.51 20.26 -7.77
N THR A 135 14.27 19.50 -6.70
CA THR A 135 14.52 19.90 -5.32
C THR A 135 15.94 19.54 -4.90
N ALA A 136 16.43 20.12 -3.80
CA ALA A 136 17.76 19.83 -3.27
C ALA A 136 18.03 18.34 -2.99
N LEU A 137 16.98 17.53 -2.83
CA LEU A 137 17.04 16.06 -2.78
C LEU A 137 17.77 15.43 -3.97
N ALA A 138 17.86 16.14 -5.10
CA ALA A 138 18.53 15.72 -6.33
C ALA A 138 19.99 16.17 -6.45
N SER A 139 20.42 17.13 -5.61
CA SER A 139 21.72 17.79 -5.77
C SER A 139 22.89 16.95 -5.25
N THR A 140 22.61 15.89 -4.48
CA THR A 140 23.56 14.84 -4.13
C THR A 140 22.90 13.47 -4.35
N PRO A 141 23.49 12.57 -5.17
CA PRO A 141 22.97 11.21 -5.36
C PRO A 141 22.76 10.45 -4.04
N ASP A 142 23.56 10.78 -3.02
CA ASP A 142 23.47 10.23 -1.66
C ASP A 142 22.24 10.69 -0.86
N ALA A 143 21.52 11.73 -1.31
CA ALA A 143 20.31 12.23 -0.65
C ALA A 143 19.02 11.56 -1.16
N THR A 144 19.08 10.76 -2.23
CA THR A 144 17.92 10.05 -2.76
C THR A 144 17.65 8.78 -1.94
N THR A 145 16.42 8.60 -1.48
CA THR A 145 15.98 7.41 -0.73
C THR A 145 15.13 6.47 -1.61
N PRO A 146 14.96 5.20 -1.23
CA PRO A 146 14.01 4.30 -1.88
C PRO A 146 12.58 4.86 -1.95
N GLU A 147 12.16 5.61 -0.94
CA GLU A 147 10.85 6.27 -0.88
C GLU A 147 10.67 7.34 -1.96
N VAL A 148 11.72 8.08 -2.32
CA VAL A 148 11.67 9.04 -3.44
C VAL A 148 11.34 8.28 -4.72
N LEU A 149 12.06 7.19 -4.97
CA LEU A 149 11.88 6.36 -6.17
C LEU A 149 10.51 5.67 -6.17
N TRP A 150 10.02 5.24 -5.00
CA TRP A 150 8.67 4.69 -4.85
C TRP A 150 7.59 5.73 -5.13
N TYR A 151 7.72 6.96 -4.63
CA TYR A 151 6.80 8.04 -4.97
C TYR A 151 6.81 8.32 -6.48
N VAL A 152 7.98 8.43 -7.11
CA VAL A 152 8.11 8.64 -8.56
C VAL A 152 7.37 7.53 -9.31
N ALA A 153 7.60 6.27 -8.93
CA ALA A 153 6.95 5.10 -9.51
C ALA A 153 5.41 5.15 -9.40
N CYS A 154 4.89 5.55 -8.23
CA CYS A 154 3.45 5.58 -7.97
C CYS A 154 2.73 6.80 -8.53
N SER A 155 3.47 7.89 -8.83
CA SER A 155 2.90 9.19 -9.17
C SER A 155 2.18 9.26 -10.52
N GLY A 156 2.48 8.34 -11.44
CA GLY A 156 1.99 8.39 -12.82
C GLY A 156 2.55 9.55 -13.65
N GLN A 157 3.51 10.31 -13.15
CA GLN A 157 4.06 11.47 -13.85
C GLN A 157 5.12 11.06 -14.88
N LEU A 158 4.66 10.78 -16.11
CA LEU A 158 5.52 10.39 -17.24
C LEU A 158 6.63 11.42 -17.55
N SER A 159 6.41 12.69 -17.21
CA SER A 159 7.40 13.77 -17.36
C SER A 159 8.65 13.58 -16.50
N LEU A 160 8.62 12.75 -15.46
CA LEU A 160 9.77 12.46 -14.59
C LEU A 160 10.70 11.40 -15.17
N LEU A 161 10.28 10.65 -16.20
CA LEU A 161 11.04 9.55 -16.77
C LEU A 161 12.43 9.97 -17.30
N PRO A 162 12.60 11.10 -18.03
CA PRO A 162 13.92 11.52 -18.49
C PRO A 162 14.89 11.82 -17.34
N ALA A 163 14.41 12.45 -16.27
CA ALA A 163 15.21 12.77 -15.09
C ALA A 163 15.62 11.49 -14.33
N LEU A 164 14.69 10.53 -14.20
CA LEU A 164 14.96 9.23 -13.58
C LEU A 164 15.99 8.42 -14.38
N ILE A 165 15.92 8.41 -15.71
CA ILE A 165 16.92 7.73 -16.56
C ILE A 165 18.30 8.39 -16.39
N ALA A 166 18.36 9.72 -16.42
CA ALA A 166 19.61 10.45 -16.22
C ALA A 166 20.22 10.18 -14.83
N PHE A 167 19.39 10.15 -13.79
CA PHE A 167 19.80 9.77 -12.43
C PHE A 167 20.35 8.34 -12.39
N THR A 168 19.64 7.38 -12.99
CA THR A 168 20.05 5.96 -13.03
C THR A 168 21.42 5.79 -13.69
N GLN A 169 21.73 6.56 -14.75
CA GLN A 169 23.02 6.51 -15.44
C GLN A 169 24.19 7.07 -14.63
N GLN A 170 23.92 7.87 -13.59
CA GLN A 170 24.94 8.40 -12.68
C GLN A 170 25.28 7.43 -11.54
N LEU A 171 24.42 6.45 -11.28
CA LEU A 171 24.64 5.46 -10.24
C LEU A 171 25.68 4.42 -10.68
N SER A 172 26.50 3.97 -9.73
CA SER A 172 27.35 2.81 -9.95
C SER A 172 26.51 1.53 -10.09
N ALA A 173 27.05 0.53 -10.80
CA ALA A 173 26.35 -0.75 -11.02
C ALA A 173 25.96 -1.49 -9.72
N ASP A 174 26.74 -1.28 -8.65
CA ASP A 174 26.52 -1.92 -7.34
C ASP A 174 25.67 -1.05 -6.39
N ASN A 175 25.11 0.08 -6.87
CA ASN A 175 24.32 0.97 -6.02
C ASN A 175 23.00 0.30 -5.59
N PRO A 176 22.66 0.28 -4.29
CA PRO A 176 21.47 -0.40 -3.78
C PRO A 176 20.14 0.23 -4.23
N LEU A 177 20.16 1.46 -4.77
CA LEU A 177 18.99 2.16 -5.31
C LEU A 177 18.71 1.77 -6.77
N LEU A 178 19.65 1.14 -7.47
CA LEU A 178 19.49 0.78 -8.89
C LEU A 178 18.24 -0.09 -9.14
N PRO A 179 17.93 -1.11 -8.31
CA PRO A 179 16.68 -1.87 -8.46
C PRO A 179 15.42 -1.02 -8.26
N CYS A 180 15.45 -0.04 -7.35
CA CYS A 180 14.34 0.88 -7.13
C CYS A 180 14.14 1.82 -8.33
N CYS A 181 15.24 2.26 -8.97
CA CYS A 181 15.20 3.03 -10.20
C CYS A 181 14.58 2.22 -11.34
N HIS A 182 15.03 0.97 -11.51
CA HIS A 182 14.47 0.07 -12.53
C HIS A 182 12.98 -0.22 -12.30
N LEU A 183 12.54 -0.33 -11.05
CA LEU A 183 11.12 -0.46 -10.72
C LEU A 183 10.32 0.80 -11.08
N ALA A 184 10.86 1.99 -10.77
CA ALA A 184 10.21 3.26 -11.11
C ALA A 184 10.15 3.46 -12.63
N ILE A 185 11.22 3.11 -13.36
CA ILE A 185 11.24 3.09 -14.83
C ILE A 185 10.20 2.11 -15.35
N TYR A 186 10.13 0.88 -14.80
CA TYR A 186 9.15 -0.14 -15.22
C TYR A 186 7.70 0.36 -15.16
N LEU A 187 7.36 1.15 -14.13
CA LEU A 187 6.00 1.69 -13.97
C LEU A 187 5.70 2.92 -14.82
N LEU A 188 6.70 3.78 -15.01
CA LEU A 188 6.54 4.99 -15.82
C LEU A 188 6.74 4.75 -17.32
N ASN A 189 7.41 3.67 -17.72
CA ASN A 189 7.65 3.38 -19.12
C ASN A 189 6.44 2.72 -19.77
N ASP A 190 6.24 2.99 -21.05
CA ASP A 190 5.31 2.21 -21.85
C ASP A 190 5.90 0.81 -22.00
N LYS A 191 5.16 -0.21 -21.54
CA LYS A 191 5.55 -1.63 -21.61
C LYS A 191 5.96 -2.08 -23.01
N ALA A 192 5.55 -1.36 -24.05
CA ALA A 192 5.95 -1.62 -25.43
C ALA A 192 7.44 -1.32 -25.71
N GLN A 193 8.12 -0.48 -24.93
CA GLN A 193 9.45 0.05 -25.29
C GLN A 193 10.63 -0.66 -24.62
N GLN A 194 10.45 -1.23 -23.43
CA GLN A 194 11.47 -2.04 -22.77
C GLN A 194 10.86 -3.28 -22.11
N LYS A 195 11.39 -4.44 -22.47
CA LYS A 195 11.02 -5.70 -21.84
C LYS A 195 11.82 -5.86 -20.55
N THR A 196 11.21 -5.51 -19.42
CA THR A 196 11.77 -5.78 -18.09
C THR A 196 11.53 -7.24 -17.72
N ASP A 197 12.52 -7.89 -17.11
CA ASP A 197 12.33 -9.19 -16.47
C ASP A 197 11.88 -8.99 -15.02
N GLU A 198 10.60 -9.22 -14.72
CA GLU A 198 10.06 -9.01 -13.37
C GLU A 198 10.69 -9.93 -12.31
N ALA A 199 11.23 -11.10 -12.70
CA ALA A 199 11.87 -11.99 -11.74
C ALA A 199 13.25 -11.50 -11.33
N GLU A 200 14.05 -11.03 -12.29
CA GLU A 200 15.34 -10.41 -11.98
C GLU A 200 15.16 -9.17 -11.12
N LEU A 201 14.16 -8.35 -11.42
CA LEU A 201 13.86 -7.15 -10.63
C LEU A 201 13.40 -7.50 -9.21
N ALA A 202 12.53 -8.49 -9.04
CA ALA A 202 12.10 -8.96 -7.71
C ALA A 202 13.29 -9.43 -6.86
N LEU A 203 14.22 -10.18 -7.46
CA LEU A 203 15.41 -10.65 -6.78
C LEU A 203 16.40 -9.54 -6.45
N ALA A 204 16.60 -8.60 -7.37
CA ALA A 204 17.48 -7.46 -7.14
C ALA A 204 16.96 -6.60 -5.97
N LEU A 205 15.65 -6.35 -5.91
CA LEU A 205 15.00 -5.68 -4.78
C LEU A 205 15.11 -6.48 -3.48
N ALA A 206 14.97 -7.81 -3.54
CA ALA A 206 15.13 -8.66 -2.37
C ALA A 206 16.57 -8.63 -1.83
N ALA A 207 17.56 -8.68 -2.71
CA ALA A 207 18.98 -8.63 -2.35
C ALA A 207 19.36 -7.31 -1.66
N THR A 208 18.75 -6.19 -2.07
CA THR A 208 18.95 -4.88 -1.44
C THR A 208 17.99 -4.59 -0.28
N ARG A 209 17.16 -5.57 0.13
CA ARG A 209 16.12 -5.46 1.17
C ARG A 209 15.08 -4.37 0.91
N GLN A 210 14.81 -4.07 -0.36
CA GLN A 210 13.83 -3.09 -0.82
C GLN A 210 12.54 -3.74 -1.39
N LEU A 211 12.45 -5.08 -1.38
CA LEU A 211 11.24 -5.79 -1.79
C LEU A 211 10.16 -5.68 -0.70
N SER A 212 9.13 -4.89 -0.94
CA SER A 212 7.94 -4.77 -0.09
C SER A 212 6.77 -5.58 -0.65
N HIS A 213 5.71 -5.78 0.14
CA HIS A 213 4.51 -6.43 -0.37
C HIS A 213 3.89 -5.69 -1.55
N GLN A 214 3.89 -4.35 -1.56
CA GLN A 214 3.33 -3.56 -2.65
C GLN A 214 4.15 -3.69 -3.94
N THR A 215 5.49 -3.69 -3.85
CA THR A 215 6.35 -3.90 -5.02
C THR A 215 6.20 -5.33 -5.55
N LEU A 216 6.10 -6.33 -4.66
CA LEU A 216 5.86 -7.72 -5.03
C LEU A 216 4.49 -7.91 -5.70
N MET A 217 3.41 -7.35 -5.14
CA MET A 217 2.08 -7.36 -5.77
C MET A 217 2.12 -6.83 -7.21
N LEU A 218 2.86 -5.74 -7.41
CA LEU A 218 3.01 -5.09 -8.71
C LEU A 218 3.74 -5.97 -9.72
N LEU A 219 4.89 -6.52 -9.33
CA LEU A 219 5.67 -7.42 -10.19
C LEU A 219 4.89 -8.70 -10.53
N MET A 220 4.17 -9.27 -9.56
CA MET A 220 3.34 -10.46 -9.80
C MET A 220 2.12 -10.17 -10.69
N ALA A 221 1.51 -8.99 -10.57
CA ALA A 221 0.42 -8.57 -11.44
C ALA A 221 0.87 -8.36 -12.90
N GLY A 222 2.09 -7.86 -13.11
CA GLY A 222 2.67 -7.60 -14.43
C GLY A 222 3.29 -8.81 -15.12
N ALA A 223 3.79 -9.78 -14.35
CA ALA A 223 4.49 -10.95 -14.84
C ALA A 223 3.56 -12.00 -15.51
N SER A 224 4.11 -12.73 -16.48
CA SER A 224 3.49 -13.95 -17.03
C SER A 224 3.53 -15.12 -16.02
N ASP A 225 2.70 -16.15 -16.21
CA ASP A 225 2.64 -17.32 -15.29
C ASP A 225 4.00 -18.02 -15.11
N THR A 226 4.79 -18.09 -16.18
CA THR A 226 6.16 -18.64 -16.15
C THR A 226 7.08 -17.78 -15.29
N VAL A 227 7.01 -16.45 -15.45
CA VAL A 227 7.84 -15.50 -14.68
C VAL A 227 7.42 -15.48 -13.22
N GLN A 228 6.11 -15.50 -12.93
CA GLN A 228 5.58 -15.61 -11.56
C GLN A 228 6.08 -16.88 -10.86
N SER A 229 6.04 -18.03 -11.56
CA SER A 229 6.55 -19.29 -11.00
C SER A 229 8.06 -19.21 -10.72
N ARG A 230 8.81 -18.51 -11.57
CA ARG A 230 10.24 -18.27 -11.35
C ARG A 230 10.49 -17.35 -10.14
N VAL A 231 9.73 -16.27 -9.97
CA VAL A 231 9.79 -15.39 -8.78
C VAL A 231 9.57 -16.21 -7.51
N ILE A 232 8.49 -16.98 -7.45
CA ILE A 232 8.14 -17.80 -6.28
C ILE A 232 9.27 -18.76 -5.92
N ASN A 233 9.77 -19.52 -6.92
CA ASN A 233 10.84 -20.50 -6.70
C ASN A 233 12.16 -19.85 -6.25
N GLN A 234 12.50 -18.68 -6.79
CA GLN A 234 13.75 -18.02 -6.41
C GLN A 234 13.67 -17.39 -5.02
N LEU A 235 12.52 -16.79 -4.66
CA LEU A 235 12.30 -16.28 -3.31
C LEU A 235 12.22 -17.41 -2.26
N SER A 236 11.70 -18.59 -2.61
CA SER A 236 11.65 -19.73 -1.68
C SER A 236 13.02 -20.33 -1.39
N ASN A 237 13.98 -20.17 -2.29
CA ASN A 237 15.35 -20.69 -2.11
C ASN A 237 16.21 -19.86 -1.13
N ASN A 238 15.69 -18.73 -0.64
CA ASN A 238 16.38 -17.88 0.32
C ASN A 238 15.53 -17.79 1.60
N SER A 239 16.09 -18.24 2.73
CA SER A 239 15.40 -18.26 4.02
C SER A 239 14.96 -16.87 4.49
N GLY A 240 15.66 -15.81 4.08
CA GLY A 240 15.27 -14.43 4.38
C GLY A 240 14.04 -13.93 3.62
N THR A 241 13.56 -14.67 2.61
CA THR A 241 12.44 -14.26 1.74
C THR A 241 11.31 -15.29 1.68
N ALA A 242 11.29 -16.27 2.59
CA ALA A 242 10.27 -17.32 2.62
C ALA A 242 8.85 -16.74 2.69
N ASN A 243 8.58 -15.79 3.60
CA ASN A 243 7.26 -15.15 3.71
C ASN A 243 6.87 -14.38 2.44
N MET A 244 7.83 -13.78 1.74
CA MET A 244 7.59 -13.12 0.45
C MET A 244 7.25 -14.14 -0.64
N ALA A 245 7.86 -15.33 -0.64
CA ALA A 245 7.50 -16.40 -1.57
C ALA A 245 6.06 -16.88 -1.34
N ILE A 246 5.63 -17.01 -0.08
CA ILE A 246 4.25 -17.39 0.28
C ILE A 246 3.26 -16.31 -0.18
N ALA A 247 3.55 -15.04 0.11
CA ALA A 247 2.74 -13.92 -0.36
C ALA A 247 2.67 -13.87 -1.90
N ALA A 248 3.77 -14.15 -2.61
CA ALA A 248 3.80 -14.22 -4.07
C ALA A 248 2.88 -15.33 -4.61
N MET A 249 2.76 -16.48 -3.94
CA MET A 249 1.78 -17.50 -4.32
C MET A 249 0.35 -16.93 -4.28
N GLY A 250 0.01 -16.17 -3.23
CA GLY A 250 -1.27 -15.46 -3.13
C GLY A 250 -1.47 -14.43 -4.25
N TYR A 251 -0.49 -13.55 -4.47
CA TYR A 251 -0.58 -12.48 -5.47
C TYR A 251 -0.59 -12.97 -6.92
N SER A 252 -0.06 -14.17 -7.17
CA SER A 252 -0.08 -14.78 -8.50
C SER A 252 -1.50 -15.00 -9.02
N GLY A 253 -2.47 -15.22 -8.12
CA GLY A 253 -3.81 -15.63 -8.47
C GLY A 253 -3.93 -17.11 -8.86
N GLN A 254 -2.84 -17.87 -8.86
CA GLN A 254 -2.82 -19.24 -9.38
C GLN A 254 -3.32 -20.24 -8.35
N LEU A 255 -4.46 -20.86 -8.62
CA LEU A 255 -5.10 -21.77 -7.67
C LEU A 255 -4.33 -23.07 -7.41
N LYS A 256 -3.34 -23.41 -8.27
CA LYS A 256 -2.46 -24.56 -8.05
C LYS A 256 -1.69 -24.50 -6.72
N PHE A 257 -1.55 -23.30 -6.13
CA PHE A 257 -0.88 -23.10 -4.85
C PHE A 257 -1.78 -23.30 -3.62
N VAL A 258 -3.11 -23.42 -3.79
CA VAL A 258 -4.05 -23.56 -2.66
C VAL A 258 -3.69 -24.74 -1.74
N PRO A 259 -3.39 -25.96 -2.24
CA PRO A 259 -3.02 -27.07 -1.36
C PRO A 259 -1.78 -26.79 -0.52
N LEU A 260 -0.73 -26.22 -1.13
CA LEU A 260 0.51 -25.87 -0.43
C LEU A 260 0.28 -24.76 0.60
N LEU A 261 -0.51 -23.74 0.26
CA LEU A 261 -0.85 -22.66 1.18
C LEU A 261 -1.66 -23.17 2.39
N LEU A 262 -2.53 -24.17 2.21
CA LEU A 262 -3.25 -24.79 3.33
C LEU A 262 -2.31 -25.57 4.25
N GLU A 263 -1.32 -26.27 3.70
CA GLU A 263 -0.28 -26.94 4.49
C GLU A 263 0.54 -25.91 5.30
N LEU A 264 1.00 -24.84 4.64
CA LEU A 264 1.78 -23.77 5.27
C LEU A 264 0.98 -22.98 6.32
N ALA A 265 -0.34 -22.89 6.16
CA ALA A 265 -1.22 -22.28 7.14
C ALA A 265 -1.28 -23.07 8.46
N GLN A 266 -0.93 -24.36 8.45
CA GLN A 266 -0.84 -25.16 9.68
C GLN A 266 0.49 -24.94 10.43
N ALA A 267 1.56 -24.57 9.71
CA ALA A 267 2.88 -24.34 10.30
C ALA A 267 2.95 -22.99 11.03
N ASP A 268 3.44 -22.98 12.28
CA ASP A 268 3.43 -21.79 13.14
C ASP A 268 4.14 -20.58 12.51
N ASP A 269 5.31 -20.78 11.90
CA ASP A 269 6.14 -19.69 11.35
C ASP A 269 5.54 -19.02 10.11
N SER A 270 4.64 -19.70 9.39
CA SER A 270 4.07 -19.25 8.12
C SER A 270 2.56 -19.10 8.13
N ARG A 271 1.91 -19.43 9.25
CA ARG A 271 0.45 -19.46 9.41
C ARG A 271 -0.22 -18.19 8.93
N GLU A 272 0.27 -17.04 9.40
CA GLU A 272 -0.35 -15.75 9.13
C GLU A 272 -0.29 -15.40 7.64
N VAL A 273 0.91 -15.43 7.05
CA VAL A 273 1.13 -15.07 5.63
C VAL A 273 0.46 -16.05 4.67
N ALA A 274 0.40 -17.34 5.02
CA ALA A 274 -0.30 -18.34 4.22
C ALA A 274 -1.83 -18.14 4.27
N THR A 275 -2.38 -17.82 5.45
CA THR A 275 -3.81 -17.50 5.61
C THR A 275 -4.19 -16.23 4.86
N ASP A 276 -3.35 -15.20 4.91
CA ASP A 276 -3.53 -13.97 4.11
C ASP A 276 -3.50 -14.29 2.62
N SER A 277 -2.55 -15.11 2.17
CA SER A 277 -2.42 -15.50 0.76
C SER A 277 -3.65 -16.28 0.27
N LEU A 278 -4.19 -17.20 1.09
CA LEU A 278 -5.45 -17.89 0.80
C LEU A 278 -6.61 -16.92 0.72
N THR A 279 -6.68 -15.95 1.64
CA THR A 279 -7.71 -14.92 1.64
C THR A 279 -7.64 -14.06 0.38
N VAL A 280 -6.44 -13.68 -0.06
CA VAL A 280 -6.25 -12.94 -1.30
C VAL A 280 -6.77 -13.74 -2.49
N LEU A 281 -6.44 -15.03 -2.59
CA LEU A 281 -6.86 -15.89 -3.69
C LEU A 281 -8.38 -16.14 -3.71
N LEU A 282 -8.93 -16.57 -2.59
CA LEU A 282 -10.25 -17.20 -2.52
C LEU A 282 -11.33 -16.28 -1.96
N GLY A 283 -10.95 -15.24 -1.22
CA GLY A 283 -11.86 -14.54 -0.31
C GLY A 283 -11.78 -15.11 1.10
N SER A 284 -12.17 -14.32 2.10
CA SER A 284 -12.02 -14.69 3.52
C SER A 284 -12.92 -15.87 3.91
N ILE A 285 -14.17 -15.91 3.42
CA ILE A 285 -15.14 -16.95 3.77
C ILE A 285 -14.69 -18.31 3.24
N GLU A 286 -14.33 -18.38 1.97
CA GLU A 286 -13.86 -19.60 1.32
C GLU A 286 -12.51 -20.07 1.91
N ALA A 287 -11.58 -19.14 2.17
CA ALA A 287 -10.31 -19.47 2.83
C ALA A 287 -10.53 -20.10 4.21
N ASP A 288 -11.37 -19.51 5.06
CA ASP A 288 -11.67 -20.05 6.39
C ASP A 288 -12.38 -21.40 6.31
N SER A 289 -13.29 -21.56 5.36
CA SER A 289 -14.00 -22.83 5.14
C SER A 289 -13.01 -23.95 4.83
N LEU A 290 -12.03 -23.71 3.95
CA LEU A 290 -10.99 -24.68 3.63
C LEU A 290 -10.00 -24.91 4.79
N LEU A 291 -9.67 -23.87 5.56
CA LEU A 291 -8.79 -24.00 6.73
C LEU A 291 -9.44 -24.83 7.84
N SER A 292 -10.77 -24.68 8.02
CA SER A 292 -11.54 -25.45 9.00
C SER A 292 -11.78 -26.91 8.58
N ALA A 293 -11.87 -27.17 7.27
CA ALA A 293 -12.09 -28.49 6.72
C ALA A 293 -11.21 -28.72 5.47
N PRO A 294 -9.90 -28.99 5.64
CA PRO A 294 -8.96 -29.17 4.52
C PRO A 294 -9.33 -30.33 3.57
N GLN A 295 -10.15 -31.26 4.03
CA GLN A 295 -10.71 -32.36 3.23
C GLN A 295 -11.46 -31.83 1.97
N LEU A 296 -12.09 -30.64 2.10
CA LEU A 296 -12.91 -30.01 1.06
C LEU A 296 -12.10 -29.48 -0.14
N VAL A 297 -10.77 -29.50 -0.07
CA VAL A 297 -9.90 -29.10 -1.19
C VAL A 297 -10.16 -29.98 -2.42
N THR A 298 -10.45 -31.26 -2.21
CA THR A 298 -10.77 -32.19 -3.31
C THR A 298 -12.12 -31.91 -3.96
N ASP A 299 -13.06 -31.33 -3.20
CA ASP A 299 -14.38 -30.89 -3.68
C ASP A 299 -14.34 -29.48 -4.27
N PHE A 300 -13.28 -28.72 -3.99
CA PHE A 300 -13.05 -27.41 -4.58
C PHE A 300 -12.80 -27.60 -6.08
N GLN A 301 -13.86 -27.45 -6.88
CA GLN A 301 -13.81 -27.52 -8.33
C GLN A 301 -12.98 -26.34 -8.83
N LEU A 302 -11.67 -26.53 -8.83
CA LEU A 302 -10.73 -25.59 -9.40
C LEU A 302 -11.12 -25.40 -10.87
N PRO A 303 -11.44 -24.16 -11.31
CA PRO A 303 -11.59 -23.90 -12.73
C PRO A 303 -10.34 -24.39 -13.49
N PRO A 304 -10.48 -24.72 -14.78
CA PRO A 304 -9.49 -25.47 -15.55
C PRO A 304 -8.05 -24.93 -15.38
N ALA A 305 -7.08 -25.84 -15.52
CA ALA A 305 -5.66 -25.56 -15.37
C ALA A 305 -5.26 -24.25 -16.08
N GLY A 306 -4.78 -23.26 -15.30
CA GLY A 306 -4.42 -21.93 -15.79
C GLY A 306 -5.38 -20.80 -15.38
N ALA A 307 -6.51 -21.10 -14.75
CA ALA A 307 -7.40 -20.07 -14.21
C ALA A 307 -6.75 -19.30 -13.06
N ARG A 308 -6.70 -17.97 -13.21
CA ARG A 308 -6.29 -17.05 -12.14
C ARG A 308 -7.52 -16.47 -11.44
N GLN A 309 -7.46 -16.41 -10.11
CA GLN A 309 -8.49 -15.80 -9.28
C GLN A 309 -7.92 -14.77 -8.29
N LEU A 310 -8.78 -13.84 -7.91
CA LEU A 310 -8.56 -12.88 -6.86
C LEU A 310 -9.89 -12.73 -6.12
N GLY A 311 -9.90 -12.96 -4.81
CA GLY A 311 -11.13 -12.97 -4.00
C GLY A 311 -12.19 -13.93 -4.54
N GLY A 312 -11.78 -15.12 -4.99
CA GLY A 312 -12.67 -16.16 -5.52
C GLY A 312 -13.23 -15.86 -6.92
N SER A 313 -12.86 -14.73 -7.52
CA SER A 313 -13.35 -14.28 -8.82
C SER A 313 -12.26 -14.32 -9.89
N HIS A 314 -12.62 -14.66 -11.12
CA HIS A 314 -11.66 -14.65 -12.23
C HIS A 314 -11.08 -13.27 -12.50
N ILE A 315 -9.78 -13.20 -12.77
CA ILE A 315 -9.09 -11.95 -13.09
C ILE A 315 -9.50 -11.48 -14.50
N SER A 316 -10.43 -10.53 -14.55
CA SER A 316 -10.92 -9.87 -15.76
C SER A 316 -11.32 -8.43 -15.42
N SER A 317 -11.35 -7.52 -16.40
CA SER A 317 -11.63 -6.10 -16.14
C SER A 317 -12.95 -5.86 -15.39
N ALA A 318 -14.01 -6.60 -15.73
CA ALA A 318 -15.31 -6.49 -15.06
C ALA A 318 -15.24 -6.98 -13.60
N GLN A 319 -14.58 -8.10 -13.34
CA GLN A 319 -14.46 -8.67 -12.00
C GLN A 319 -13.52 -7.86 -11.11
N LEU A 320 -12.44 -7.30 -11.66
CA LEU A 320 -11.53 -6.40 -10.93
C LEU A 320 -12.28 -5.16 -10.40
N ALA A 321 -13.27 -4.64 -11.13
CA ALA A 321 -14.13 -3.57 -10.63
C ALA A 321 -14.99 -4.01 -9.45
N GLY A 322 -15.53 -5.24 -9.47
CA GLY A 322 -16.26 -5.83 -8.34
C GLY A 322 -15.37 -6.02 -7.11
N ILE A 323 -14.17 -6.57 -7.30
CA ILE A 323 -13.18 -6.79 -6.23
C ILE A 323 -12.73 -5.46 -5.64
N TRP A 324 -12.58 -4.40 -6.43
CA TRP A 324 -12.27 -3.07 -5.90
C TRP A 324 -13.33 -2.59 -4.89
N GLN A 325 -14.61 -2.88 -5.15
CA GLN A 325 -15.75 -2.41 -4.36
C GLN A 325 -16.09 -3.34 -3.17
N GLY A 326 -15.71 -4.62 -3.24
CA GLY A 326 -16.08 -5.61 -2.22
C GLY A 326 -14.91 -6.23 -1.46
N GLY A 327 -13.71 -6.22 -2.05
CA GLY A 327 -12.54 -6.89 -1.52
C GLY A 327 -11.93 -6.19 -0.30
N ASN A 328 -11.09 -6.96 0.40
CA ASN A 328 -10.28 -6.43 1.49
C ASN A 328 -9.13 -5.55 0.97
N THR A 329 -8.34 -4.98 1.88
CA THR A 329 -7.25 -4.05 1.53
C THR A 329 -6.21 -4.65 0.57
N GLN A 330 -5.73 -5.87 0.81
CA GLN A 330 -4.72 -6.50 -0.06
C GLN A 330 -5.27 -6.80 -1.46
N GLN A 331 -6.51 -7.30 -1.54
CA GLN A 331 -7.18 -7.56 -2.82
C GLN A 331 -7.36 -6.26 -3.62
N ARG A 332 -7.79 -5.18 -2.96
CA ARG A 332 -7.93 -3.85 -3.59
C ARG A 332 -6.59 -3.29 -4.04
N GLN A 333 -5.52 -3.48 -3.27
CA GLN A 333 -4.18 -3.05 -3.66
C GLN A 333 -3.71 -3.79 -4.91
N LEU A 334 -3.95 -5.09 -5.02
CA LEU A 334 -3.62 -5.86 -6.22
C LEU A 334 -4.44 -5.40 -7.44
N VAL A 335 -5.72 -5.06 -7.25
CA VAL A 335 -6.54 -4.42 -8.31
C VAL A 335 -5.92 -3.08 -8.75
N ALA A 336 -5.44 -2.26 -7.82
CA ALA A 336 -4.75 -1.01 -8.15
C ALA A 336 -3.48 -1.26 -8.98
N CYS A 337 -2.70 -2.29 -8.65
CA CYS A 337 -1.55 -2.71 -9.45
C CYS A 337 -1.96 -3.10 -10.87
N TYR A 338 -2.99 -3.94 -11.06
CA TYR A 338 -3.49 -4.30 -12.39
C TYR A 338 -3.92 -3.07 -13.20
N ARG A 339 -4.60 -2.11 -12.57
CA ARG A 339 -5.05 -0.88 -13.24
C ARG A 339 -3.88 0.00 -13.66
N SER A 340 -2.94 0.27 -12.76
CA SER A 340 -1.75 1.08 -13.06
C SER A 340 -0.92 0.47 -14.20
N LEU A 341 -0.78 -0.86 -14.19
CA LEU A 341 -0.06 -1.62 -15.20
C LEU A 341 -0.77 -1.75 -16.56
N ALA A 342 -2.07 -1.46 -16.63
CA ALA A 342 -2.84 -1.54 -17.87
C ALA A 342 -2.73 -0.25 -18.71
N THR A 343 -2.36 0.88 -18.10
CA THR A 343 -2.29 2.17 -18.80
C THR A 343 -1.16 3.01 -18.22
N ALA A 344 -0.12 3.24 -19.04
CA ALA A 344 1.03 4.07 -18.66
C ALA A 344 0.58 5.46 -18.17
N GLY A 345 1.24 5.95 -17.12
CA GLY A 345 0.90 7.23 -16.49
C GLY A 345 -0.32 7.18 -15.56
N THR A 346 -0.93 6.01 -15.35
CA THR A 346 -1.97 5.86 -14.32
C THR A 346 -1.32 5.72 -12.95
N PRO A 347 -1.59 6.64 -12.01
CA PRO A 347 -0.99 6.57 -10.68
C PRO A 347 -1.44 5.31 -9.93
N LEU A 348 -0.55 4.77 -9.11
CA LEU A 348 -0.87 3.64 -8.25
C LEU A 348 -1.69 4.14 -7.05
N SER A 349 -2.96 3.76 -7.02
CA SER A 349 -3.85 4.07 -5.88
C SER A 349 -3.46 3.25 -4.65
N ASP A 350 -3.54 3.88 -3.48
CA ASP A 350 -3.33 3.23 -2.19
C ASP A 350 -4.69 2.75 -1.61
N ALA A 351 -4.83 1.44 -1.42
CA ALA A 351 -6.07 0.82 -0.92
C ALA A 351 -6.38 1.16 0.55
N CYS A 352 -5.40 1.63 1.32
CA CYS A 352 -5.54 2.02 2.71
C CYS A 352 -6.00 3.48 2.87
N ALA A 353 -5.84 4.32 1.84
CA ALA A 353 -6.17 5.75 1.90
C ALA A 353 -7.65 5.99 2.27
N LEU A 354 -7.96 7.15 2.84
CA LEU A 354 -9.34 7.53 3.18
C LEU A 354 -10.28 7.39 1.97
N THR A 355 -11.26 6.51 2.10
CA THR A 355 -12.22 6.15 1.05
C THR A 355 -13.43 7.06 1.13
N THR A 356 -13.51 8.08 0.28
CA THR A 356 -14.65 9.03 0.29
C THR A 356 -15.24 9.31 -1.09
N ALA A 357 -14.90 8.50 -2.10
CA ALA A 357 -15.50 8.54 -3.44
C ALA A 357 -16.56 7.44 -3.57
#